data_AF-A0A7S3TB57-F1
#
_entry.id   AF-A0A7S3TB57-F1
#
_cell.length_a   1.000
_cell.length_b   1.000
_cell.length_c   1.000
_cell.angle_alpha   90.00
_cell.angle_beta   90.00
_cell.angle_gamma   90.00
#
_symmetry.space_group_name_H-M   'P 1'
#
loop_
_entity.id
_entity.type
_entity.pdbx_description
1 polymer ?
#
loop_
_entity_poly.entity_id
_entity_poly.type
_entity_poly.pdbx_seq_one_letter_code
_entity_poly.pdbx_strand_id
1 'polypeptide(L)'
;MASQLIANLEACASRDDLGDICQAIEEAPSFDQLALAQLAIASGEAEVTAAALGRIESRLGAALGAHVAARYSELITEVDAVRSLEARLVQSHSRVERLAATVRRVRTTTVGQHEQLSGRVSQLEHMQECSSLLRRVQRLLYLCWRLHEAVDASKARRSAGGGAGSGAWRIELSSAELPKAAVALREVEEILEEEEERLDGVELVAPELQFARSVGAAVRRQVEAESASRRRARGVACSRLVLARACQL
;
A
#
# COMPACT_ATOMS: atom_id res chain seq x y z
N MET A 1 -28.91 7.36 92.32
CA MET A 1 -28.55 8.48 91.43
C MET A 1 -27.04 8.58 91.24
N ALA A 2 -26.23 9.02 92.22
CA ALA A 2 -24.76 9.13 92.05
C ALA A 2 -24.06 7.80 91.70
N SER A 3 -24.37 6.71 92.42
CA SER A 3 -23.84 5.36 92.13
C SER A 3 -24.24 4.81 90.74
N GLN A 4 -25.41 5.20 90.21
CA GLN A 4 -25.82 4.80 88.85
C GLN A 4 -25.07 5.58 87.77
N LEU A 5 -24.76 6.86 88.01
CA LEU A 5 -23.94 7.65 87.09
C LEU A 5 -22.49 7.18 87.06
N ILE A 6 -21.93 6.80 88.22
CA ILE A 6 -20.59 6.20 88.30
C ILE A 6 -20.57 4.83 87.61
N ALA A 7 -21.57 3.99 87.82
CA ALA A 7 -21.69 2.70 87.13
C ALA A 7 -21.84 2.87 85.61
N ASN A 8 -22.57 3.89 85.16
CA ASN A 8 -22.70 4.20 83.73
C ASN A 8 -21.39 4.75 83.15
N LEU A 9 -20.64 5.57 83.90
CA LEU A 9 -19.31 6.04 83.51
C LEU A 9 -18.30 4.89 83.44
N GLU A 10 -18.33 3.95 84.39
CA GLU A 10 -17.50 2.76 84.37
C GLU A 10 -17.91 1.78 83.26
N ALA A 11 -19.20 1.69 82.95
CA ALA A 11 -19.71 0.93 81.80
C ALA A 11 -19.22 1.53 80.47
N CYS A 12 -19.26 2.86 80.31
CA CYS A 12 -18.65 3.54 79.18
C CYS A 12 -17.12 3.35 79.14
N ALA A 13 -16.47 3.32 80.31
CA ALA A 13 -15.04 3.03 80.42
C ALA A 13 -14.67 1.56 80.14
N SER A 14 -15.64 0.66 79.95
CA SER A 14 -15.42 -0.77 79.68
C SER A 14 -15.66 -1.20 78.22
N ARG A 15 -16.17 -0.32 77.35
CA ARG A 15 -16.50 -0.64 75.94
C ARG A 15 -15.30 -0.46 75.02
N ASP A 16 -14.80 -1.54 74.41
CA ASP A 16 -13.50 -1.59 73.71
C ASP A 16 -13.49 -0.97 72.30
N ASP A 17 -14.64 -0.88 71.64
CA ASP A 17 -14.72 -0.35 70.27
C ASP A 17 -15.02 1.14 70.23
N LEU A 18 -14.23 1.89 69.45
CA LEU A 18 -14.41 3.34 69.26
C LEU A 18 -15.82 3.66 68.72
N GLY A 19 -16.38 2.78 67.88
CA GLY A 19 -17.74 2.89 67.37
C GLY A 19 -18.79 2.85 68.48
N ASP A 20 -18.62 1.96 69.45
CA ASP A 20 -19.52 1.81 70.60
C ASP A 20 -19.40 2.98 71.59
N ILE A 21 -18.20 3.57 71.71
CA ILE A 21 -17.96 4.77 72.51
C ILE A 21 -18.60 5.99 71.83
N CYS A 22 -18.39 6.18 70.52
CA CYS A 22 -18.99 7.28 69.76
C CYS A 22 -20.51 7.20 69.71
N GLN A 23 -21.07 6.00 69.52
CA GLN A 23 -22.51 5.79 69.53
C GLN A 23 -23.12 6.06 70.91
N ALA A 24 -22.43 5.68 71.99
CA ALA A 24 -22.84 6.03 73.35
C ALA A 24 -22.79 7.55 73.65
N ILE A 25 -21.86 8.26 73.02
CA ILE A 25 -21.74 9.72 73.13
C ILE A 25 -22.86 10.41 72.32
N GLU A 26 -23.21 9.91 71.14
CA GLU A 26 -24.32 10.43 70.32
C GLU A 26 -25.70 10.17 70.96
N GLU A 27 -25.87 9.05 71.67
CA GLU A 27 -27.11 8.70 72.37
C GLU A 27 -27.27 9.40 73.74
N ALA A 28 -26.22 10.06 74.26
CA ALA A 28 -26.27 10.74 75.54
C ALA A 28 -26.93 12.14 75.44
N PRO A 29 -27.89 12.49 76.34
CA PRO A 29 -28.38 13.86 76.44
C PRO A 29 -27.22 14.79 76.83
N SER A 30 -27.27 16.05 76.37
CA SER A 30 -26.24 17.07 76.57
C SER A 30 -25.57 16.98 77.93
N PHE A 31 -24.26 16.70 77.93
CA PHE A 31 -23.48 16.53 79.15
C PHE A 31 -23.37 17.85 79.92
N ASP A 32 -24.06 17.95 81.06
CA ASP A 32 -24.00 19.13 81.93
C ASP A 32 -22.86 19.00 82.97
N GLN A 33 -21.72 19.60 82.64
CA GLN A 33 -20.49 19.56 83.46
C GLN A 33 -20.71 20.09 84.89
N LEU A 34 -21.54 21.13 85.04
CA LEU A 34 -21.86 21.75 86.33
C LEU A 34 -22.73 20.85 87.21
N ALA A 35 -23.72 20.19 86.63
CA ALA A 35 -24.60 19.28 87.36
C ALA A 35 -23.83 18.05 87.86
N LEU A 36 -22.90 17.54 87.05
CA LEU A 36 -22.07 16.39 87.42
C LEU A 36 -21.06 16.74 88.51
N ALA A 37 -20.41 17.90 88.43
CA ALA A 37 -19.50 18.37 89.48
C ALA A 37 -20.22 18.62 90.80
N GLN A 38 -21.40 19.25 90.77
CA GLN A 38 -22.22 19.49 91.97
C GLN A 38 -22.70 18.19 92.61
N LEU A 39 -23.12 17.21 91.80
CA LEU A 39 -23.54 15.89 92.29
C LEU A 39 -22.37 15.12 92.93
N ALA A 40 -21.19 15.17 92.31
CA ALA A 40 -19.99 14.47 92.78
C ALA A 40 -19.45 15.06 94.10
N ILE A 41 -19.55 16.39 94.27
CA ILE A 41 -19.21 17.06 95.53
C ILE A 41 -20.26 16.72 96.61
N ALA A 42 -21.54 16.72 96.25
CA ALA A 42 -22.63 16.40 97.18
C ALA A 42 -22.63 14.94 97.66
N SER A 43 -22.16 13.99 96.84
CA SER A 43 -22.01 12.58 97.23
C SER A 43 -20.70 12.28 97.96
N GLY A 44 -19.74 13.21 97.97
CA GLY A 44 -18.40 13.00 98.54
C GLY A 44 -17.48 12.12 97.67
N GLU A 45 -17.87 11.81 96.43
CA GLU A 45 -17.16 10.89 95.52
C GLU A 45 -16.41 11.64 94.39
N ALA A 46 -16.11 12.93 94.59
CA ALA A 46 -15.46 13.78 93.60
C ALA A 46 -14.15 13.19 93.03
N GLU A 47 -13.30 12.61 93.88
CA GLU A 47 -12.04 11.98 93.44
C GLU A 47 -12.27 10.76 92.55
N VAL A 48 -13.30 9.94 92.85
CA VAL A 48 -13.64 8.74 92.08
C VAL A 48 -14.16 9.12 90.70
N THR A 49 -15.04 10.13 90.62
CA THR A 49 -15.56 10.64 89.35
C THR A 49 -14.47 11.27 88.48
N ALA A 50 -13.53 12.03 89.08
CA ALA A 50 -12.38 12.60 88.36
C ALA A 50 -11.44 11.50 87.84
N ALA A 51 -11.16 10.46 88.64
CA ALA A 51 -10.36 9.32 88.23
C ALA A 51 -11.02 8.49 87.12
N ALA A 52 -12.35 8.40 87.10
CA ALA A 52 -13.11 7.75 86.03
C ALA A 52 -13.07 8.56 84.73
N LEU A 53 -13.25 9.88 84.79
CA LEU A 53 -13.14 10.77 83.63
C LEU A 53 -11.73 10.74 83.02
N GLY A 54 -10.67 10.78 83.84
CA GLY A 54 -9.29 10.66 83.35
C GLY A 54 -9.00 9.30 82.69
N ARG A 55 -9.62 8.22 83.17
CA ARG A 55 -9.56 6.90 82.52
C ARG A 55 -10.28 6.90 81.17
N ILE A 56 -11.45 7.55 81.07
CA ILE A 56 -12.18 7.69 79.81
C ILE A 56 -11.40 8.57 78.81
N GLU A 57 -10.83 9.69 79.26
CA GLU A 57 -10.05 10.61 78.42
C GLU A 57 -8.82 9.93 77.83
N SER A 58 -8.01 9.27 78.67
CA SER A 58 -6.82 8.54 78.21
C SER A 58 -7.16 7.41 77.25
N ARG A 59 -8.27 6.71 77.48
CA ARG A 59 -8.76 5.62 76.63
C ARG A 59 -9.33 6.13 75.30
N LEU A 60 -10.14 7.18 75.32
CA LEU A 60 -10.64 7.84 74.12
C LEU A 60 -9.47 8.40 73.30
N GLY A 61 -8.50 9.04 73.95
CA GLY A 61 -7.27 9.54 73.32
C GLY A 61 -6.46 8.41 72.66
N ALA A 62 -6.29 7.28 73.34
CA ALA A 62 -5.59 6.12 72.79
C ALA A 62 -6.34 5.51 71.58
N ALA A 63 -7.66 5.36 71.70
CA ALA A 63 -8.49 4.76 70.66
C ALA A 63 -8.63 5.68 69.42
N LEU A 64 -8.82 7.00 69.62
CA LEU A 64 -8.78 7.99 68.55
C LEU A 64 -7.40 8.04 67.89
N GLY A 65 -6.32 8.03 68.69
CA GLY A 65 -4.96 7.97 68.18
C GLY A 65 -4.72 6.74 67.30
N ALA A 66 -5.19 5.57 67.72
CA ALA A 66 -5.11 4.33 66.94
C ALA A 66 -5.95 4.41 65.65
N HIS A 67 -7.17 4.93 65.72
CA HIS A 67 -8.05 5.06 64.55
C HIS A 67 -7.52 6.05 63.52
N VAL A 68 -7.01 7.19 63.98
CA VAL A 68 -6.38 8.21 63.16
C VAL A 68 -5.08 7.68 62.55
N ALA A 69 -4.24 6.97 63.31
CA ALA A 69 -3.03 6.36 62.79
C ALA A 69 -3.33 5.29 61.72
N ALA A 70 -4.36 4.47 61.92
CA ALA A 70 -4.82 3.48 60.94
C ALA A 70 -5.34 4.15 59.65
N ARG A 71 -6.11 5.24 59.77
CA ARG A 71 -6.55 5.97 58.57
C ARG A 71 -5.42 6.70 57.85
N TYR A 72 -4.45 7.25 58.57
CA TYR A 72 -3.27 7.83 57.91
C TYR A 72 -2.44 6.77 57.20
N SER A 73 -2.25 5.58 57.79
CA SER A 73 -1.48 4.52 57.12
C SER A 73 -2.19 4.03 55.85
N GLU A 74 -3.51 3.83 55.90
CA GLU A 74 -4.30 3.49 54.71
C GLU A 74 -4.22 4.58 53.64
N LEU A 75 -4.42 5.85 54.01
CA LEU A 75 -4.37 6.96 53.06
C LEU A 75 -2.98 7.09 52.41
N ILE A 76 -1.90 6.89 53.18
CA ILE A 76 -0.53 6.87 52.64
C ILE A 76 -0.37 5.73 51.63
N THR A 77 -0.87 4.53 51.94
CA THR A 77 -0.77 3.39 51.01
C THR A 77 -1.55 3.63 49.71
N GLU A 78 -2.69 4.31 49.78
CA GLU A 78 -3.48 4.69 48.61
C GLU A 78 -2.77 5.76 47.78
N VAL A 79 -2.21 6.78 48.41
CA VAL A 79 -1.43 7.83 47.74
C VAL A 79 -0.20 7.23 47.04
N ASP A 80 0.48 6.27 47.67
CA ASP A 80 1.62 5.57 47.05
C ASP A 80 1.18 4.70 45.87
N ALA A 81 0.02 4.06 45.95
CA ALA A 81 -0.56 3.32 44.82
C ALA A 81 -0.86 4.26 43.63
N VAL A 82 -1.43 5.44 43.88
CA VAL A 82 -1.67 6.47 42.86
C VAL A 82 -0.36 6.95 42.24
N ARG A 83 0.66 7.25 43.05
CA ARG A 83 2.00 7.62 42.54
C ARG A 83 2.62 6.53 41.67
N SER A 84 2.43 5.26 42.02
CA SER A 84 2.90 4.14 41.19
C SER A 84 2.19 4.07 39.83
N LEU A 85 0.90 4.40 39.78
CA LEU A 85 0.12 4.49 38.56
C LEU A 85 0.56 5.65 37.69
N GLU A 86 0.81 6.82 38.28
CA GLU A 86 1.36 7.99 37.58
C GLU A 86 2.72 7.66 36.93
N ALA A 87 3.63 7.02 37.66
CA ALA A 87 4.92 6.60 37.12
C ALA A 87 4.78 5.64 35.92
N ARG A 88 3.87 4.66 36.01
CA ARG A 88 3.55 3.76 34.88
C ARG A 88 2.93 4.49 33.70
N LEU A 89 2.09 5.48 33.96
CA LEU A 89 1.43 6.28 32.92
C LEU A 89 2.46 7.14 32.17
N VAL A 90 3.38 7.79 32.88
CA VAL A 90 4.52 8.50 32.27
C VAL A 90 5.38 7.54 31.43
N GLN A 91 5.67 6.34 31.94
CA GLN A 91 6.41 5.33 31.19
C GLN A 91 5.66 4.92 29.91
N SER A 92 4.35 4.68 30.00
CA SER A 92 3.50 4.35 28.85
C SER A 92 3.49 5.49 27.82
N HIS A 93 3.33 6.73 28.28
CA HIS A 93 3.36 7.91 27.42
C HIS A 93 4.68 8.00 26.63
N SER A 94 5.83 7.86 27.31
CA SER A 94 7.15 7.86 26.66
C SER A 94 7.32 6.74 25.62
N ARG A 95 6.65 5.60 25.81
CA ARG A 95 6.68 4.47 24.87
C ARG A 95 5.81 4.76 23.66
N VAL A 96 4.64 5.36 23.86
CA VAL A 96 3.74 5.80 22.79
C VAL A 96 4.41 6.87 21.93
N GLU A 97 5.08 7.85 22.54
CA GLU A 97 5.82 8.88 21.80
C GLU A 97 6.96 8.28 20.97
N ARG A 98 7.75 7.36 21.55
CA ARG A 98 8.79 6.63 20.81
C ARG A 98 8.20 5.82 19.67
N LEU A 99 7.10 5.11 19.90
CA LEU A 99 6.41 4.36 18.85
C LEU A 99 5.93 5.30 17.74
N ALA A 100 5.29 6.41 18.07
CA ALA A 100 4.84 7.41 17.10
C ALA A 100 6.02 7.97 16.27
N ALA A 101 7.17 8.24 16.89
CA ALA A 101 8.38 8.65 16.18
C ALA A 101 8.89 7.56 15.23
N THR A 102 8.92 6.30 15.67
CA THR A 102 9.33 5.18 14.81
C THR A 102 8.37 4.96 13.64
N VAL A 103 7.07 5.04 13.87
CA VAL A 103 6.05 4.90 12.82
C VAL A 103 6.17 6.03 11.81
N ARG A 104 6.38 7.28 12.25
CA ARG A 104 6.65 8.40 11.34
C ARG A 104 7.91 8.16 10.50
N ARG A 105 8.99 7.68 11.12
CA ARG A 105 10.23 7.34 10.40
C ARG A 105 10.03 6.21 9.39
N VAL A 106 9.34 5.13 9.76
CA VAL A 106 9.02 4.03 8.84
C VAL A 106 8.17 4.55 7.69
N ARG A 107 7.16 5.39 7.97
CA ARG A 107 6.32 5.97 6.93
C ARG A 107 7.15 6.81 5.95
N THR A 108 8.04 7.69 6.43
CA THR A 108 8.87 8.50 5.53
C THR A 108 9.87 7.67 4.74
N THR A 109 10.50 6.66 5.36
CA THR A 109 11.43 5.79 4.63
C THR A 109 10.72 4.91 3.61
N THR A 110 9.60 4.30 3.97
CA THR A 110 8.91 3.33 3.11
C THR A 110 8.12 4.01 2.02
N VAL A 111 7.35 5.07 2.33
CA VAL A 111 6.57 5.80 1.32
C VAL A 111 7.50 6.52 0.35
N GLY A 112 8.51 7.22 0.85
CA GLY A 112 9.48 7.92 -0.01
C GLY A 112 10.27 6.96 -0.90
N GLN A 113 10.67 5.79 -0.38
CA GLN A 113 11.29 4.75 -1.22
C GLN A 113 10.32 4.15 -2.23
N HIS A 114 9.05 3.97 -1.86
CA HIS A 114 8.04 3.45 -2.78
C HIS A 114 7.81 4.40 -3.96
N GLU A 115 7.70 5.70 -3.71
CA GLU A 115 7.57 6.73 -4.76
C GLU A 115 8.81 6.78 -5.68
N GLN A 116 10.01 6.64 -5.11
CA GLN A 116 11.24 6.54 -5.90
C GLN A 116 11.28 5.28 -6.76
N LEU A 117 10.83 4.14 -6.22
CA LEU A 117 10.75 2.88 -6.95
C LEU A 117 9.69 2.95 -8.05
N SER A 118 8.51 3.50 -7.79
CA SER A 118 7.47 3.64 -8.82
C SER A 118 7.93 4.53 -9.97
N GLY A 119 8.64 5.64 -9.67
CA GLY A 119 9.26 6.48 -10.69
C GLY A 119 10.32 5.75 -11.51
N ARG A 120 11.14 4.89 -10.89
CA ARG A 120 12.11 4.06 -11.62
C ARG A 120 11.45 2.98 -12.45
N VAL A 121 10.37 2.36 -11.96
CA VAL A 121 9.61 1.36 -12.71
C VAL A 121 9.00 1.98 -13.96
N SER A 122 8.36 3.15 -13.85
CA SER A 122 7.82 3.83 -15.02
C SER A 122 8.91 4.24 -16.02
N GLN A 123 10.07 4.69 -15.53
CA GLN A 123 11.23 4.94 -16.39
C GLN A 123 11.69 3.68 -17.14
N LEU A 124 11.75 2.54 -16.45
CA LEU A 124 12.12 1.26 -17.05
C LEU A 124 11.08 0.79 -18.07
N GLU A 125 9.80 0.97 -17.80
CA GLU A 125 8.71 0.68 -18.75
C GLU A 125 8.87 1.51 -20.02
N HIS A 126 9.03 2.83 -19.90
CA HIS A 126 9.28 3.70 -21.07
C HIS A 126 10.56 3.30 -21.82
N MET A 127 11.64 2.94 -21.12
CA MET A 127 12.86 2.47 -21.78
C MET A 127 12.66 1.12 -22.50
N GLN A 128 11.86 0.21 -21.94
CA GLN A 128 11.52 -1.06 -22.58
C GLN A 128 10.67 -0.84 -23.82
N GLU A 129 9.68 0.05 -23.75
CA GLU A 129 8.88 0.46 -24.90
C GLU A 129 9.75 1.05 -25.99
N CYS A 130 10.59 2.05 -25.68
CA CYS A 130 11.55 2.62 -26.62
C CYS A 130 12.49 1.55 -27.21
N SER A 131 13.01 0.64 -26.39
CA SER A 131 13.89 -0.44 -26.87
C SER A 131 13.17 -1.41 -27.82
N SER A 132 11.91 -1.73 -27.53
CA SER A 132 11.09 -2.58 -28.38
C SER A 132 10.79 -1.91 -29.73
N LEU A 133 10.47 -0.61 -29.72
CA LEU A 133 10.29 0.20 -30.92
C LEU A 133 11.58 0.26 -31.75
N LEU A 134 12.73 0.50 -31.11
CA LEU A 134 14.02 0.52 -31.80
C LEU A 134 14.35 -0.81 -32.48
N ARG A 135 14.13 -1.95 -31.81
CA ARG A 135 14.37 -3.27 -32.43
C ARG A 135 13.45 -3.52 -33.62
N ARG A 136 12.20 -3.07 -33.54
CA ARG A 136 11.23 -3.17 -34.64
C ARG A 136 11.61 -2.28 -35.81
N VAL A 137 11.96 -1.01 -35.56
CA VAL A 137 12.46 -0.09 -36.59
C VAL A 137 13.72 -0.65 -37.24
N GLN A 138 14.68 -1.16 -36.46
CA GLN A 138 15.89 -1.79 -37.00
C GLN A 138 15.55 -3.00 -37.89
N ARG A 139 14.64 -3.88 -37.44
CA ARG A 139 14.19 -5.04 -38.23
C ARG A 139 13.51 -4.61 -39.53
N LEU A 140 12.63 -3.61 -39.47
CA LEU A 140 11.96 -3.04 -40.63
C LEU A 140 12.97 -2.46 -41.63
N LEU A 141 13.88 -1.61 -41.17
CA LEU A 141 14.94 -1.02 -42.01
C LEU A 141 15.83 -2.09 -42.64
N TYR A 142 16.16 -3.15 -41.91
CA TYR A 142 16.92 -4.27 -42.46
C TYR A 142 16.14 -5.04 -43.55
N LEU A 143 14.84 -5.27 -43.37
CA LEU A 143 14.00 -5.90 -44.38
C LEU A 143 13.84 -5.02 -45.63
N CYS A 144 13.66 -3.70 -45.45
CA CYS A 144 13.63 -2.74 -46.55
C CYS A 144 14.97 -2.69 -47.28
N TRP A 145 16.10 -2.69 -46.56
CA TRP A 145 17.43 -2.78 -47.16
C TRP A 145 17.62 -4.06 -47.99
N ARG A 146 17.20 -5.23 -47.47
CA ARG A 146 17.21 -6.48 -48.24
C ARG A 146 16.30 -6.42 -49.47
N LEU A 147 15.20 -5.69 -49.38
CA LEU A 147 14.29 -5.48 -50.51
C LEU A 147 14.95 -4.59 -51.58
N HIS A 148 15.66 -3.53 -51.18
CA HIS A 148 16.49 -2.73 -52.07
C HIS A 148 17.55 -3.59 -52.75
N GLU A 149 18.26 -4.44 -52.01
CA GLU A 149 19.24 -5.36 -52.61
C GLU A 149 18.62 -6.32 -53.62
N ALA A 150 17.44 -6.87 -53.35
CA ALA A 150 16.74 -7.75 -54.29
C ALA A 150 16.32 -7.01 -55.58
N VAL A 151 15.88 -5.75 -55.45
CA VAL A 151 15.55 -4.88 -56.59
C VAL A 151 16.81 -4.49 -57.37
N ASP A 152 17.90 -4.11 -56.70
CA ASP A 152 19.15 -3.74 -57.35
C ASP A 152 19.83 -4.94 -58.02
N ALA A 153 19.85 -6.10 -57.36
CA ALA A 153 20.35 -7.36 -57.92
C ALA A 153 19.53 -7.81 -59.12
N SER A 154 18.24 -7.47 -59.16
CA SER A 154 17.40 -7.76 -60.32
C SER A 154 17.75 -6.93 -61.56
N LYS A 155 18.63 -5.93 -61.45
CA LYS A 155 19.11 -5.03 -62.52
C LYS A 155 18.11 -4.92 -63.66
N ALA A 156 17.15 -4.02 -63.47
CA ALA A 156 16.57 -3.16 -64.48
C ALA A 156 16.86 -3.63 -65.92
N ARG A 157 16.03 -4.52 -66.47
CA ARG A 157 15.69 -4.37 -67.88
C ARG A 157 15.00 -3.02 -67.96
N ARG A 158 15.76 -1.94 -68.12
CA ARG A 158 15.26 -0.81 -68.89
C ARG A 158 14.86 -1.46 -70.20
N SER A 159 13.56 -1.64 -70.42
CA SER A 159 13.08 -1.98 -71.75
C SER A 159 13.62 -0.87 -72.64
N ALA A 160 14.68 -1.16 -73.39
CA ALA A 160 15.12 -0.35 -74.51
C ALA A 160 13.97 -0.40 -75.52
N GLY A 161 13.00 0.49 -75.33
CA GLY A 161 11.67 0.35 -75.90
C GLY A 161 10.79 1.55 -75.58
N GLY A 162 11.21 2.72 -76.06
CA GLY A 162 10.33 3.75 -76.60
C GLY A 162 9.54 4.64 -75.65
N GLY A 163 9.66 5.95 -75.88
CA GLY A 163 8.61 6.93 -75.56
C GLY A 163 8.96 7.89 -74.43
N ALA A 164 9.33 9.11 -74.80
CA ALA A 164 9.41 10.25 -73.88
C ALA A 164 8.04 10.49 -73.22
N GLY A 165 8.03 10.64 -71.90
CA GLY A 165 6.87 11.17 -71.17
C GLY A 165 6.09 10.15 -70.34
N SER A 166 6.75 9.45 -69.42
CA SER A 166 6.25 9.14 -68.06
C SER A 166 7.26 8.21 -67.40
N GLY A 167 8.18 8.78 -66.62
CA GLY A 167 9.21 8.05 -65.89
C GLY A 167 8.63 7.29 -64.70
N ALA A 168 7.70 6.36 -64.94
CA ALA A 168 7.28 5.40 -63.94
C ALA A 168 8.36 4.33 -63.85
N TRP A 169 9.15 4.36 -62.78
CA TRP A 169 10.06 3.27 -62.42
C TRP A 169 9.29 1.95 -62.38
N ARG A 170 9.43 1.13 -63.42
CA ARG A 170 8.86 -0.22 -63.44
C ARG A 170 9.89 -1.14 -62.81
N ILE A 171 9.64 -1.51 -61.55
CA ILE A 171 10.44 -2.51 -60.84
C ILE A 171 10.11 -3.87 -61.44
N GLU A 172 11.07 -4.48 -62.11
CA GLU A 172 10.94 -5.83 -62.68
C GLU A 172 11.94 -6.76 -61.99
N LEU A 173 11.45 -7.59 -61.06
CA LEU A 173 12.30 -8.58 -60.38
C LEU A 173 12.53 -9.80 -61.26
N SER A 174 13.69 -10.43 -61.10
CA SER A 174 14.01 -11.71 -61.74
C SER A 174 13.24 -12.85 -61.07
N SER A 175 13.01 -13.96 -61.78
CA SER A 175 12.33 -15.15 -61.25
C SER A 175 12.99 -15.74 -59.99
N ALA A 176 14.30 -15.50 -59.80
CA ALA A 176 15.06 -15.95 -58.63
C ALA A 176 14.93 -15.00 -57.40
N GLU A 177 14.73 -13.70 -57.65
CA GLU A 177 14.62 -12.68 -56.59
C GLU A 177 13.17 -12.41 -56.17
N LEU A 178 12.20 -12.70 -57.04
CA LEU A 178 10.76 -12.68 -56.78
C LEU A 178 10.33 -13.35 -55.46
N PRO A 179 10.71 -14.62 -55.17
CA PRO A 179 10.30 -15.28 -53.93
C PRO A 179 10.96 -14.66 -52.68
N LYS A 180 12.21 -14.17 -52.78
CA LYS A 180 12.91 -13.53 -51.65
C LYS A 180 12.28 -12.18 -51.31
N ALA A 181 11.95 -11.38 -52.33
CA ALA A 181 11.24 -10.12 -52.16
C ALA A 181 9.83 -10.33 -51.60
N ALA A 182 9.10 -11.36 -52.05
CA ALA A 182 7.77 -11.67 -51.52
C ALA A 182 7.79 -12.06 -50.03
N VAL A 183 8.81 -12.82 -49.59
CA VAL A 183 8.97 -13.17 -48.16
C VAL A 183 9.32 -11.92 -47.33
N ALA A 184 10.26 -11.10 -47.79
CA ALA A 184 10.61 -9.86 -47.09
C ALA A 184 9.42 -8.89 -46.99
N LEU A 185 8.62 -8.77 -48.05
CA LEU A 185 7.41 -7.95 -48.06
C LEU A 185 6.34 -8.47 -47.09
N ARG A 186 6.15 -9.79 -47.02
CA ARG A 186 5.20 -10.39 -46.07
C ARG A 186 5.62 -10.11 -44.62
N GLU A 187 6.90 -10.23 -44.30
CA GLU A 187 7.41 -9.90 -42.96
C GLU A 187 7.28 -8.40 -42.65
N VAL A 188 7.43 -7.52 -43.64
CA VAL A 188 7.17 -6.08 -43.48
C VAL A 188 5.68 -5.80 -43.25
N GLU A 189 4.79 -6.42 -44.02
CA GLU A 189 3.34 -6.31 -43.86
C GLU A 189 2.90 -6.83 -42.46
N GLU A 190 3.47 -7.93 -41.98
CA GLU A 190 3.22 -8.47 -40.63
C GLU A 190 3.65 -7.50 -39.51
N ILE A 191 4.82 -6.86 -39.64
CA ILE A 191 5.28 -5.83 -38.67
C ILE A 191 4.34 -4.61 -38.66
N LEU A 192 3.71 -4.28 -39.79
CA LEU A 192 2.80 -3.14 -39.89
C LEU A 192 1.41 -3.46 -39.33
N GLU A 193 0.88 -4.66 -39.59
CA GLU A 193 -0.41 -5.09 -39.04
C GLU A 193 -0.42 -5.09 -37.50
N GLU A 194 0.71 -5.37 -36.86
CA GLU A 194 0.82 -5.36 -35.40
C GLU A 194 0.83 -3.94 -34.81
N GLU A 195 1.39 -2.93 -35.50
CA GLU A 195 1.82 -1.66 -34.85
C GLU A 195 1.83 -0.43 -35.80
N GLU A 196 0.95 -0.36 -36.81
CA GLU A 196 0.92 0.75 -37.80
C GLU A 196 0.89 2.14 -37.14
N GLU A 197 0.07 2.33 -36.12
CA GLU A 197 -0.10 3.62 -35.41
C GLU A 197 1.17 4.10 -34.68
N ARG A 198 2.05 3.19 -34.24
CA ARG A 198 3.27 3.54 -33.50
C ARG A 198 4.47 3.81 -34.40
N LEU A 199 4.46 3.28 -35.62
CA LEU A 199 5.54 3.44 -36.59
C LEU A 199 5.33 4.66 -37.50
N ASP A 200 4.09 5.11 -37.70
CA ASP A 200 3.76 6.29 -38.52
C ASP A 200 4.36 7.61 -38.01
N GLY A 201 4.70 7.69 -36.72
CA GLY A 201 5.37 8.85 -36.13
C GLY A 201 6.87 8.95 -36.40
N VAL A 202 7.50 7.96 -37.04
CA VAL A 202 8.95 7.89 -37.25
C VAL A 202 9.31 8.35 -38.66
N GLU A 203 9.89 9.56 -38.78
CA GLU A 203 10.23 10.19 -40.08
C GLU A 203 11.13 9.32 -40.99
N LEU A 204 12.03 8.54 -40.39
CA LEU A 204 12.94 7.63 -41.11
C LEU A 204 12.23 6.42 -41.73
N VAL A 205 11.08 6.03 -41.19
CA VAL A 205 10.35 4.82 -41.60
C VAL A 205 9.42 5.12 -42.77
N ALA A 206 8.80 6.30 -42.80
CA ALA A 206 7.87 6.73 -43.84
C ALA A 206 8.36 6.52 -45.30
N PRO A 207 9.57 6.94 -45.71
CA PRO A 207 10.04 6.73 -47.08
C PRO A 207 10.27 5.24 -47.41
N GLU A 208 10.76 4.47 -46.45
CA GLU A 208 11.01 3.03 -46.64
C GLU A 208 9.70 2.24 -46.75
N LEU A 209 8.65 2.64 -46.04
CA LEU A 209 7.31 2.07 -46.19
C LEU A 209 6.69 2.37 -47.54
N GLN A 210 6.85 3.59 -48.05
CA GLN A 210 6.40 3.95 -49.40
C GLN A 210 7.13 3.10 -50.45
N PHE A 211 8.44 2.90 -50.29
CA PHE A 211 9.22 2.03 -51.14
C PHE A 211 8.71 0.58 -51.09
N ALA A 212 8.58 -0.01 -49.90
CA ALA A 212 8.08 -1.37 -49.73
C ALA A 212 6.68 -1.56 -50.34
N ARG A 213 5.75 -0.61 -50.15
CA ARG A 213 4.41 -0.63 -50.77
C ARG A 213 4.50 -0.60 -52.31
N SER A 214 5.41 0.19 -52.88
CA SER A 214 5.62 0.27 -54.33
C SER A 214 6.17 -1.02 -54.93
N VAL A 215 7.15 -1.65 -54.26
CA VAL A 215 7.72 -2.94 -54.65
C VAL A 215 6.69 -4.04 -54.49
N GLY A 216 5.90 -4.03 -53.41
CA GLY A 216 4.80 -4.98 -53.19
C GLY A 216 3.75 -4.93 -54.29
N ALA A 217 3.38 -3.73 -54.76
CA ALA A 217 2.49 -3.58 -55.91
C ALA A 217 3.13 -4.12 -57.21
N ALA A 218 4.44 -3.99 -57.39
CA ALA A 218 5.15 -4.55 -58.55
C ALA A 218 5.23 -6.08 -58.50
N VAL A 219 5.60 -6.66 -57.35
CA VAL A 219 5.67 -8.11 -57.12
C VAL A 219 4.30 -8.76 -57.35
N ARG A 220 3.22 -8.19 -56.79
CA ARG A 220 1.85 -8.70 -57.00
C ARG A 220 1.48 -8.76 -58.49
N ARG A 221 1.75 -7.68 -59.24
CA ARG A 221 1.52 -7.65 -60.70
C ARG A 221 2.37 -8.66 -61.47
N GLN A 222 3.64 -8.85 -61.11
CA GLN A 222 4.51 -9.82 -61.75
C GLN A 222 4.07 -11.25 -61.49
N VAL A 223 3.70 -11.58 -60.25
CA VAL A 223 3.16 -12.90 -59.88
C VAL A 223 1.85 -13.19 -60.62
N GLU A 224 0.95 -12.21 -60.73
CA GLU A 224 -0.28 -12.33 -61.51
C GLU A 224 0.02 -12.58 -63.00
N ALA A 225 0.96 -11.83 -63.59
CA ALA A 225 1.38 -12.00 -64.97
C ALA A 225 2.05 -13.36 -65.25
N GLU A 226 2.94 -13.83 -64.36
CA GLU A 226 3.55 -15.16 -64.46
C GLU A 226 2.51 -16.28 -64.27
N SER A 227 1.56 -16.11 -63.35
CA SER A 227 0.48 -17.07 -63.16
C SER A 227 -0.46 -17.13 -64.37
N ALA A 228 -0.70 -16.00 -65.04
CA ALA A 228 -1.52 -15.91 -66.24
C ALA A 228 -0.81 -16.51 -67.46
N SER A 229 0.50 -16.27 -67.61
CA SER A 229 1.30 -16.88 -68.68
C SER A 229 1.39 -18.40 -68.52
N ARG A 230 1.59 -18.90 -67.28
CA ARG A 230 1.55 -20.34 -66.96
C ARG A 230 0.18 -20.96 -67.23
N ARG A 231 -0.92 -20.25 -66.91
CA ARG A 231 -2.30 -20.71 -67.21
C ARG A 231 -2.55 -20.78 -68.72
N ARG A 232 -2.12 -19.77 -69.50
CA ARG A 232 -2.22 -19.78 -70.97
C ARG A 232 -1.36 -20.90 -71.59
N ALA A 233 -0.13 -21.09 -71.12
CA ALA A 233 0.75 -22.17 -71.60
C ALA A 233 0.17 -23.56 -71.31
N ARG A 234 -0.41 -23.78 -70.13
CA ARG A 234 -1.12 -25.04 -69.80
C ARG A 234 -2.39 -25.24 -70.63
N GLY A 235 -3.15 -24.17 -70.89
CA GLY A 235 -4.32 -24.22 -71.77
C GLY A 235 -3.95 -24.55 -73.22
N VAL A 236 -2.88 -23.96 -73.76
CA VAL A 236 -2.35 -24.24 -75.10
C VAL A 236 -1.73 -25.64 -75.20
N ALA A 237 -1.10 -26.13 -74.13
CA ALA A 237 -0.61 -27.50 -74.07
C ALA A 237 -1.76 -28.52 -74.04
N CYS A 238 -2.84 -28.24 -73.29
CA CYS A 238 -4.06 -29.06 -73.32
C CYS A 238 -4.73 -29.04 -74.69
N SER A 239 -4.88 -27.88 -75.35
CA SER A 239 -5.48 -27.81 -76.67
C SER A 239 -4.62 -28.46 -77.76
N ARG A 240 -3.28 -28.37 -77.66
CA ARG A 240 -2.36 -29.11 -78.54
C ARG A 240 -2.42 -30.62 -78.34
N LEU A 241 -2.55 -31.09 -77.10
CA LEU A 241 -2.74 -32.52 -76.82
C LEU A 241 -4.09 -33.03 -77.33
N VAL A 242 -5.15 -32.24 -77.21
CA VAL A 242 -6.48 -32.58 -77.75
C VAL A 242 -6.46 -32.60 -79.28
N LEU A 243 -5.83 -31.61 -79.95
CA LEU A 243 -5.70 -31.58 -81.40
C LEU A 243 -4.77 -32.68 -81.94
N ALA A 244 -3.66 -32.97 -81.27
CA ALA A 244 -2.76 -34.06 -81.65
C ALA A 244 -3.44 -35.44 -81.56
N ARG A 245 -4.37 -35.60 -80.60
CA ARG A 245 -5.16 -36.83 -80.44
C ARG A 245 -6.33 -36.91 -81.41
N ALA A 246 -6.85 -35.77 -81.89
CA ALA A 246 -7.89 -35.70 -82.90
C ALA A 246 -7.37 -35.97 -84.33
N CYS A 247 -6.11 -35.64 -84.64
CA CYS A 247 -5.49 -35.94 -85.95
C CYS A 247 -4.95 -37.38 -86.09
N GLN A 248 -5.10 -38.23 -85.06
CA GLN A 248 -4.68 -39.65 -85.07
C GLN A 248 -5.85 -40.63 -85.25
N LEU A 249 -7.06 -40.12 -85.51
CA LEU A 249 -8.26 -40.86 -85.92
C LEU A 249 -8.64 -40.46 -87.34
#